data_AF-A0A552UTR9-F1
#
_entry.id   AF-A0A552UTR9-F1
#
_cell.length_a   1.000
_cell.length_b   1.000
_cell.length_c   1.000
_cell.angle_alpha   90.00
_cell.angle_beta   90.00
_cell.angle_gamma   90.00
#
_symmetry.space_group_name_H-M   'P 1'
#
loop_
_entity.id
_entity.type
_entity.pdbx_description
1 polymer ?
#
loop_
_entity_poly.entity_id
_entity_poly.type
_entity_poly.pdbx_seq_one_letter_code
_entity_poly.pdbx_strand_id
1 'polypeptide(L)'
;MSIIITYTGEIQKFKDAVSLANKIVVDVAFYDIIVSRQTPFDESVPSDISPIVIAELFGSIDLDLTLKEYKRPQTVGGAFDPDYPTTLWGNVNALHRSSCNLASMLVHECVHALSYHSKEYNFSHDSQEPKYNQQTAPYWIGNKVRDHYCNNGVIEIAVEEPLIIETNVPIDSIVDVG
;
A
#
# COMPACT_ATOMS: atom_id res chain seq x y z
N MET A 1 -6.05 -4.41 -12.95
CA MET A 1 -6.70 -3.37 -12.15
C MET A 1 -6.02 -3.37 -10.80
N SER A 2 -5.66 -2.21 -10.26
CA SER A 2 -4.82 -2.13 -9.06
C SER A 2 -4.99 -0.82 -8.30
N ILE A 3 -4.76 -0.85 -7.00
CA ILE A 3 -4.57 0.34 -6.17
C ILE A 3 -3.19 0.94 -6.46
N ILE A 4 -3.13 2.22 -6.80
CA ILE A 4 -1.88 2.96 -7.03
C ILE A 4 -1.84 4.17 -6.11
N ILE A 5 -0.74 4.33 -5.37
CA ILE A 5 -0.47 5.49 -4.52
C ILE A 5 0.52 6.41 -5.25
N THR A 6 0.17 7.68 -5.39
CA THR A 6 1.06 8.73 -5.92
C THR A 6 1.46 9.70 -4.81
N TYR A 7 2.72 10.14 -4.81
CA TYR A 7 3.20 11.19 -3.92
C TYR A 7 4.10 12.15 -4.69
N THR A 8 3.76 13.44 -4.64
CA THR A 8 4.46 14.52 -5.36
C THR A 8 5.19 15.48 -4.41
N GLY A 9 5.23 15.19 -3.11
CA GLY A 9 5.98 15.99 -2.16
C GLY A 9 7.47 15.63 -2.16
N GLU A 10 8.25 16.31 -1.32
CA GLU A 10 9.73 16.21 -1.35
C GLU A 10 10.33 15.28 -0.29
N ILE A 11 9.53 14.70 0.59
CA ILE A 11 10.03 13.89 1.70
C ILE A 11 10.43 12.50 1.19
N GLN A 12 11.74 12.24 1.09
CA GLN A 12 12.28 10.98 0.54
C GLN A 12 11.70 9.73 1.20
N LYS A 13 11.54 9.73 2.54
CA LYS A 13 10.94 8.58 3.25
C LYS A 13 9.52 8.26 2.79
N PHE A 14 8.72 9.26 2.41
CA PHE A 14 7.39 9.01 1.84
C PHE A 14 7.47 8.54 0.39
N LYS A 15 8.41 9.06 -0.42
CA LYS A 15 8.68 8.51 -1.76
C LYS A 15 9.03 7.01 -1.69
N ASP A 16 9.93 6.64 -0.78
CA ASP A 16 10.33 5.24 -0.56
C ASP A 16 9.18 4.38 -0.06
N ALA A 17 8.40 4.88 0.91
CA ALA A 17 7.26 4.17 1.47
C ALA A 17 6.15 3.93 0.43
N VAL A 18 5.87 4.92 -0.42
CA VAL A 18 4.90 4.82 -1.52
C VAL A 18 5.35 3.81 -2.56
N SER A 19 6.62 3.87 -2.97
CA SER A 19 7.19 2.89 -3.90
C SER A 19 7.06 1.46 -3.36
N LEU A 20 7.37 1.26 -2.07
CA LEU A 20 7.26 -0.05 -1.44
C LEU A 20 5.81 -0.50 -1.26
N ALA A 21 4.89 0.39 -0.85
CA ALA A 21 3.47 0.05 -0.72
C ALA A 21 2.86 -0.36 -2.07
N ASN A 22 3.16 0.37 -3.15
CA ASN A 22 2.72 0.02 -4.50
C ASN A 22 3.25 -1.35 -4.94
N LYS A 23 4.50 -1.70 -4.59
CA LYS A 23 5.06 -3.03 -4.85
C LYS A 23 4.34 -4.12 -4.05
N ILE A 24 4.04 -3.86 -2.77
CA ILE A 24 3.36 -4.82 -1.89
C ILE A 24 1.94 -5.14 -2.41
N VAL A 25 1.14 -4.13 -2.76
CA VAL A 25 -0.27 -4.36 -3.15
C VAL A 25 -0.45 -5.09 -4.48
N VAL A 26 0.62 -5.25 -5.27
CA VAL A 26 0.63 -6.06 -6.51
C VAL A 26 1.39 -7.38 -6.37
N ASP A 27 2.00 -7.64 -5.21
CA ASP A 27 2.75 -8.87 -4.96
C ASP A 27 1.80 -10.03 -4.64
N VAL A 28 1.98 -11.18 -5.28
CA VAL A 28 1.20 -12.41 -5.00
C VAL A 28 1.27 -12.79 -3.51
N ALA A 29 2.43 -12.59 -2.87
CA ALA A 29 2.61 -12.92 -1.46
C ALA A 29 1.72 -12.07 -0.54
N PHE A 30 1.37 -10.85 -0.94
CA PHE A 30 0.41 -10.02 -0.20
C PHE A 30 -0.99 -10.64 -0.19
N TYR A 31 -1.46 -11.16 -1.33
CA TYR A 31 -2.76 -11.84 -1.40
C TYR A 31 -2.76 -13.13 -0.59
N ASP A 32 -1.68 -13.91 -0.67
CA ASP A 32 -1.50 -15.15 0.12
C ASP A 32 -1.56 -14.88 1.63
N ILE A 33 -0.98 -13.77 2.09
CA ILE A 33 -1.06 -13.34 3.48
C ILE A 33 -2.51 -13.10 3.90
N ILE A 34 -3.30 -12.39 3.11
CA ILE A 34 -4.70 -12.08 3.43
C ILE A 34 -5.51 -13.40 3.52
N VAL A 35 -5.41 -14.26 2.50
CA VAL A 35 -6.21 -15.50 2.44
C VAL A 35 -5.77 -16.57 3.43
N SER A 36 -4.54 -16.46 4.00
CA SER A 36 -4.07 -17.35 5.05
C SER A 36 -4.86 -17.24 6.35
N ARG A 37 -5.59 -16.13 6.56
CA ARG A 37 -6.44 -15.94 7.73
C ARG A 37 -7.68 -16.85 7.60
N GLN A 38 -7.91 -17.67 8.62
CA GLN A 38 -9.00 -18.66 8.61
C GLN A 38 -10.32 -18.13 9.18
N THR A 39 -10.30 -17.01 9.90
CA THR A 39 -11.47 -16.42 10.55
C THR A 39 -11.80 -15.07 9.94
N PRO A 40 -13.09 -14.64 9.96
CA PRO A 40 -13.47 -13.28 9.60
C PRO A 40 -12.70 -12.21 10.40
N PHE A 41 -12.72 -10.99 9.89
CA PHE A 41 -12.16 -9.83 10.57
C PHE A 41 -13.19 -9.25 11.54
N ASP A 42 -12.71 -8.80 12.70
CA ASP A 42 -13.56 -8.14 13.68
C ASP A 42 -14.12 -6.84 13.07
N GLU A 43 -15.33 -6.46 13.47
CA GLU A 43 -16.04 -5.22 13.05
C GLU A 43 -16.33 -5.11 11.55
N SER A 44 -16.10 -6.19 10.80
CA SER A 44 -16.45 -6.23 9.40
C SER A 44 -17.97 -6.25 9.19
N VAL A 45 -18.41 -5.66 8.06
CA VAL A 45 -19.78 -5.76 7.57
C VAL A 45 -19.71 -6.24 6.13
N PRO A 46 -20.38 -7.34 5.74
CA PRO A 46 -21.01 -8.33 6.63
C PRO A 46 -20.02 -8.95 7.64
N SER A 47 -20.49 -9.32 8.82
CA SER A 47 -19.65 -9.80 9.94
C SER A 47 -18.96 -11.15 9.68
N ASP A 48 -19.43 -11.87 8.67
CA ASP A 48 -18.91 -13.17 8.23
C ASP A 48 -18.07 -13.05 6.95
N ILE A 49 -17.67 -11.83 6.55
CA ILE A 49 -16.88 -11.66 5.34
C ILE A 49 -15.57 -12.46 5.43
N SER A 50 -15.36 -13.29 4.41
CA SER A 50 -14.15 -14.10 4.30
C SER A 50 -12.96 -13.23 3.86
N PRO A 51 -11.74 -13.47 4.39
CA PRO A 51 -10.54 -12.78 3.95
C PRO A 51 -10.27 -12.86 2.44
N ILE A 52 -10.72 -13.92 1.75
CA ILE A 52 -10.62 -14.02 0.29
C ILE A 52 -11.36 -12.90 -0.44
N VAL A 53 -12.50 -12.45 0.09
CA VAL A 53 -13.26 -11.35 -0.52
C VAL A 53 -12.46 -10.05 -0.48
N ILE A 54 -11.74 -9.79 0.62
CA ILE A 54 -10.88 -8.61 0.72
C ILE A 54 -9.73 -8.69 -0.29
N ALA A 55 -9.11 -9.87 -0.43
CA ALA A 55 -8.06 -10.10 -1.42
C ALA A 55 -8.58 -9.89 -2.86
N GLU A 56 -9.77 -10.39 -3.17
CA GLU A 56 -10.43 -10.17 -4.47
C GLU A 56 -10.76 -8.70 -4.72
N LEU A 57 -11.23 -7.97 -3.71
CA LEU A 57 -11.47 -6.53 -3.81
C LEU A 57 -10.18 -5.75 -4.14
N PHE A 58 -9.07 -6.07 -3.46
CA PHE A 58 -7.75 -5.48 -3.79
C PHE A 58 -7.34 -5.71 -5.25
N GLY A 59 -7.58 -6.92 -5.78
CA GLY A 59 -7.19 -7.30 -7.13
C GLY A 59 -8.15 -6.87 -8.25
N SER A 60 -9.37 -6.47 -7.90
CA SER A 60 -10.43 -6.13 -8.88
C SER A 60 -10.74 -4.64 -8.96
N ILE A 61 -10.40 -3.85 -7.95
CA ILE A 61 -10.67 -2.42 -7.92
C ILE A 61 -9.54 -1.62 -8.60
N ASP A 62 -9.92 -0.56 -9.31
CA ASP A 62 -9.01 0.50 -9.75
C ASP A 62 -9.16 1.70 -8.81
N LEU A 63 -8.11 1.99 -8.02
CA LEU A 63 -8.08 3.14 -7.13
C LEU A 63 -6.77 3.92 -7.28
N ASP A 64 -6.90 5.16 -7.73
CA ASP A 64 -5.81 6.14 -7.72
C ASP A 64 -5.87 6.95 -6.42
N LEU A 65 -4.91 6.70 -5.54
CA LEU A 65 -4.77 7.37 -4.25
C LEU A 65 -3.60 8.36 -4.29
N THR A 66 -3.77 9.52 -3.65
CA THR A 66 -2.70 10.51 -3.47
C THR A 66 -2.30 10.58 -2.01
N LEU A 67 -1.01 10.45 -1.72
CA LEU A 67 -0.47 10.72 -0.39
C LEU A 67 -0.27 12.23 -0.21
N LYS A 68 -0.84 12.80 0.85
CA LYS A 68 -0.59 14.18 1.29
C LYS A 68 0.05 14.20 2.67
N GLU A 69 0.81 15.24 2.93
CA GLU A 69 1.47 15.44 4.21
C GLU A 69 0.54 16.15 5.20
N TYR A 70 0.63 15.78 6.47
CA TYR A 70 -0.01 16.52 7.55
C TYR A 70 0.81 16.43 8.84
N LYS A 71 0.44 17.25 9.83
CA LYS A 71 1.06 17.29 11.15
C LYS A 71 0.03 16.91 12.22
N ARG A 72 0.25 15.78 12.90
CA ARG A 72 -0.47 15.35 14.13
C ARG A 72 0.50 14.70 15.13
N PRO A 73 0.10 14.42 16.39
CA PRO A 73 0.97 13.72 17.34
C PRO A 73 1.58 12.42 16.79
N GLN A 74 2.78 12.07 17.26
CA GLN A 74 3.61 10.97 16.73
C GLN A 74 2.96 9.56 16.77
N THR A 75 1.92 9.39 17.58
CA THR A 75 1.21 8.12 17.74
C THR A 75 0.45 7.72 16.48
N VAL A 76 -0.01 8.68 15.68
CA VAL A 76 -0.73 8.44 14.42
C VAL A 76 0.27 8.44 13.26
N GLY A 77 0.39 7.31 12.55
CA GLY A 77 1.32 7.17 11.43
C GLY A 77 0.78 7.77 10.13
N GLY A 78 -0.50 7.55 9.87
CA GLY A 78 -1.25 8.12 8.76
C GLY A 78 -2.75 8.07 9.02
N ALA A 79 -3.52 8.46 8.02
CA ALA A 79 -4.98 8.43 8.07
C ALA A 79 -5.60 8.39 6.68
N PHE A 80 -6.75 7.73 6.58
CA PHE A 80 -7.74 7.89 5.53
C PHE A 80 -8.92 8.72 6.06
N ASP A 81 -9.48 9.58 5.20
CA ASP A 81 -10.65 10.41 5.52
C ASP A 81 -11.73 10.22 4.44
N PRO A 82 -12.93 9.72 4.79
CA PRO A 82 -14.05 9.57 3.86
C PRO A 82 -14.47 10.87 3.13
N ASP A 83 -14.21 12.05 3.70
CA ASP A 83 -14.46 13.34 3.05
C ASP A 83 -13.47 13.62 1.91
N TYR A 84 -12.32 12.93 1.90
CA TYR A 84 -11.28 13.00 0.87
C TYR A 84 -10.93 11.59 0.37
N PRO A 85 -11.85 10.89 -0.32
CA PRO A 85 -11.82 9.44 -0.50
C PRO A 85 -10.72 8.92 -1.45
N THR A 86 -9.96 9.82 -2.06
CA THR A 86 -8.79 9.53 -2.91
C THR A 86 -7.49 10.02 -2.29
N THR A 87 -7.52 10.44 -1.02
CA THR A 87 -6.36 10.99 -0.30
C THR A 87 -6.00 10.11 0.89
N LEU A 88 -4.74 9.71 0.94
CA LEU A 88 -4.10 9.19 2.14
C LEU A 88 -3.30 10.32 2.79
N TRP A 89 -3.24 10.35 4.10
CA TRP A 89 -2.49 11.35 4.85
C TRP A 89 -1.30 10.71 5.56
N GLY A 90 -0.08 11.18 5.28
CA GLY A 90 1.15 10.75 5.92
C GLY A 90 1.62 11.76 6.98
N ASN A 91 1.78 11.31 8.23
CA ASN A 91 2.15 12.21 9.32
C ASN A 91 3.66 12.48 9.30
N VAL A 92 4.05 13.73 9.08
CA VAL A 92 5.48 14.10 9.06
C VAL A 92 6.16 13.88 10.42
N ASN A 93 5.41 13.82 11.52
CA ASN A 93 5.97 13.50 12.83
C ASN A 93 6.28 11.99 13.00
N ALA A 94 5.74 11.13 12.13
CA ALA A 94 6.02 9.69 12.10
C ALA A 94 7.28 9.33 11.30
N LEU A 95 8.01 10.32 10.75
CA LEU A 95 9.21 10.11 9.94
C LEU A 95 10.40 9.52 10.71
N HIS A 96 10.32 9.36 12.03
CA HIS A 96 11.29 8.57 12.79
C HIS A 96 11.18 7.07 12.49
N ARG A 97 10.04 6.59 11.97
CA ARG A 97 9.84 5.21 11.53
C ARG A 97 10.65 4.91 10.26
N SER A 98 10.90 3.63 9.99
CA SER A 98 11.50 3.18 8.73
C SER A 98 10.51 3.36 7.56
N SER A 99 11.02 3.50 6.34
CA SER A 99 10.16 3.58 5.14
C SER A 99 9.27 2.33 5.00
N CYS A 100 9.75 1.15 5.44
CA CYS A 100 8.93 -0.07 5.46
C CYS A 100 7.78 -0.01 6.46
N ASN A 101 8.00 0.51 7.67
CA ASN A 101 6.92 0.73 8.63
C ASN A 101 5.91 1.78 8.13
N LEU A 102 6.37 2.78 7.38
CA LEU A 102 5.49 3.73 6.72
C LEU A 102 4.70 3.07 5.58
N ALA A 103 5.32 2.18 4.78
CA ALA A 103 4.63 1.44 3.73
C ALA A 103 3.53 0.53 4.28
N SER A 104 3.82 -0.23 5.35
CA SER A 104 2.81 -1.02 6.07
C SER A 104 1.63 -0.16 6.55
N MET A 105 1.91 1.05 7.04
CA MET A 105 0.86 2.01 7.39
C MET A 105 0.07 2.48 6.17
N LEU A 106 0.71 2.76 5.03
CA LEU A 106 -0.01 3.12 3.81
C LEU A 106 -0.92 1.98 3.33
N VAL A 107 -0.48 0.72 3.44
CA VAL A 107 -1.32 -0.43 3.12
C VAL A 107 -2.52 -0.53 4.07
N HIS A 108 -2.33 -0.27 5.37
CA HIS A 108 -3.43 -0.15 6.33
C HIS A 108 -4.47 0.88 5.86
N GLU A 109 -4.03 2.08 5.46
CA GLU A 109 -4.94 3.11 4.96
C GLU A 109 -5.58 2.75 3.61
N CYS A 110 -4.91 1.96 2.77
CA CYS A 110 -5.52 1.42 1.55
C CYS A 110 -6.69 0.48 1.86
N VAL A 111 -6.66 -0.28 2.95
CA VAL A 111 -7.80 -1.10 3.38
C VAL A 111 -9.01 -0.22 3.73
N HIS A 112 -8.78 0.93 4.37
CA HIS A 112 -9.84 1.90 4.63
C HIS A 112 -10.41 2.50 3.33
N ALA A 113 -9.55 2.87 2.38
CA ALA A 113 -9.99 3.34 1.07
C ALA A 113 -10.78 2.27 0.31
N LEU A 114 -10.30 1.02 0.31
CA LEU A 114 -10.98 -0.12 -0.29
C LEU A 114 -12.37 -0.32 0.29
N SER A 115 -12.50 -0.27 1.61
CA SER A 115 -13.78 -0.36 2.30
C SER A 115 -14.73 0.76 1.89
N TYR A 116 -14.24 2.00 1.81
CA TYR A 116 -15.08 3.14 1.41
C TYR A 116 -15.63 2.99 -0.01
N HIS A 117 -14.79 2.54 -0.96
CA HIS A 117 -15.18 2.38 -2.36
C HIS A 117 -15.98 1.11 -2.64
N SER A 118 -15.97 0.15 -1.72
CA SER A 118 -16.72 -1.11 -1.82
C SER A 118 -17.99 -1.03 -0.97
N LYS A 119 -19.01 -0.32 -1.44
CA LYS A 119 -20.21 0.06 -0.65
C LYS A 119 -20.96 -1.08 0.05
N GLU A 120 -20.80 -2.31 -0.40
CA GLU A 120 -21.41 -3.50 0.21
C GLU A 120 -20.64 -4.01 1.42
N TYR A 121 -19.43 -3.48 1.65
CA TYR A 121 -18.49 -3.94 2.64
C TYR A 121 -17.97 -2.81 3.54
N ASN A 122 -17.90 -3.06 4.84
CA ASN A 122 -17.21 -2.21 5.81
C ASN A 122 -16.08 -3.00 6.48
N PHE A 123 -14.86 -2.48 6.41
CA PHE A 123 -13.66 -3.05 7.06
C PHE A 123 -13.04 -2.09 8.06
N SER A 124 -13.69 -0.97 8.35
CA SER A 124 -13.19 0.00 9.32
C SER A 124 -13.13 -0.59 10.73
N HIS A 125 -12.48 0.15 11.61
CA HIS A 125 -12.44 -0.13 13.03
C HIS A 125 -12.94 1.11 13.76
N ASP A 126 -13.95 0.93 14.60
CA ASP A 126 -14.61 1.98 15.40
C ASP A 126 -14.57 1.67 16.91
N SER A 127 -13.94 0.56 17.30
CA SER A 127 -13.77 0.21 18.71
C SER A 127 -13.07 1.36 19.49
N GLN A 128 -13.66 1.72 20.63
CA GLN A 128 -13.11 2.70 21.57
C GLN A 128 -11.87 2.17 22.31
N GLU A 129 -11.51 0.90 22.13
CA GLU A 129 -10.45 0.22 22.85
C GLU A 129 -9.40 -0.35 21.86
N PRO A 130 -8.27 0.36 21.63
CA PRO A 130 -7.29 0.04 20.58
C PRO A 130 -6.74 -1.38 20.56
N LYS A 131 -6.80 -2.11 21.69
CA LYS A 131 -6.36 -3.51 21.80
C LYS A 131 -7.27 -4.47 21.01
N TYR A 132 -8.55 -4.13 20.82
CA TYR A 132 -9.49 -4.95 20.04
C TYR A 132 -9.36 -4.70 18.54
N ASN A 133 -8.79 -3.55 18.14
CA ASN A 133 -8.65 -3.22 16.72
C ASN A 133 -7.63 -4.12 16.01
N GLN A 134 -6.77 -4.86 16.74
CA GLN A 134 -5.74 -5.71 16.15
C GLN A 134 -6.26 -6.84 15.24
N GLN A 135 -7.53 -7.23 15.41
CA GLN A 135 -8.18 -8.27 14.62
C GLN A 135 -9.07 -7.73 13.49
N THR A 136 -9.19 -6.40 13.39
CA THR A 136 -9.86 -5.73 12.25
C THR A 136 -8.96 -5.81 11.02
N ALA A 137 -9.56 -5.77 9.84
CA ALA A 137 -8.85 -5.95 8.57
C ALA A 137 -7.67 -4.97 8.39
N PRO A 138 -7.83 -3.64 8.56
CA PRO A 138 -6.75 -2.68 8.38
C PRO A 138 -5.52 -2.99 9.25
N TYR A 139 -5.73 -3.19 10.55
CA TYR A 139 -4.64 -3.46 11.49
C TYR A 139 -4.00 -4.83 11.27
N TRP A 140 -4.82 -5.87 11.07
CA TRP A 140 -4.29 -7.21 10.89
C TRP A 140 -3.45 -7.30 9.61
N ILE A 141 -3.97 -6.77 8.50
CA ILE A 141 -3.27 -6.75 7.20
C ILE A 141 -2.00 -5.89 7.31
N GLY A 142 -2.10 -4.67 7.84
CA GLY A 142 -0.95 -3.78 8.03
C GLY A 142 0.16 -4.43 8.87
N ASN A 143 -0.21 -5.10 9.98
CA ASN A 143 0.74 -5.82 10.82
C ASN A 143 1.39 -6.99 10.10
N LYS A 144 0.63 -7.80 9.34
CA LYS A 144 1.19 -8.93 8.59
C LYS A 144 2.12 -8.48 7.46
N VAL A 145 1.80 -7.36 6.79
CA VAL A 145 2.69 -6.72 5.83
C VAL A 145 3.99 -6.31 6.50
N ARG A 146 3.92 -5.64 7.67
CA ARG A 146 5.13 -5.28 8.41
C ARG A 146 5.97 -6.51 8.75
N ASP A 147 5.34 -7.56 9.27
CA ASP A 147 6.06 -8.75 9.72
C ASP A 147 6.72 -9.48 8.54
N HIS A 148 6.02 -9.60 7.40
CA HIS A 148 6.53 -10.27 6.21
C HIS A 148 7.63 -9.46 5.50
N TYR A 149 7.37 -8.19 5.18
CA TYR A 149 8.24 -7.37 4.32
C TYR A 149 9.28 -6.56 5.09
N CYS A 150 9.05 -6.23 6.37
CA CYS A 150 9.95 -5.36 7.13
C CYS A 150 10.83 -6.12 8.14
N ASN A 151 10.31 -7.19 8.75
CA ASN A 151 11.01 -7.88 9.83
C ASN A 151 11.77 -9.14 9.37
N ASN A 152 11.33 -9.80 8.30
CA ASN A 152 11.92 -11.07 7.84
C ASN A 152 13.00 -10.91 6.76
N GLY A 153 13.40 -9.68 6.41
CA GLY A 153 14.50 -9.43 5.46
C GLY A 153 14.26 -9.90 4.02
N VAL A 154 13.06 -10.35 3.67
CA VAL A 154 12.72 -10.72 2.29
C VAL A 154 12.39 -9.46 1.51
N ILE A 155 13.43 -8.81 1.01
CA ILE A 155 13.34 -7.89 -0.14
C ILE A 155 14.30 -8.45 -1.20
N GLU A 156 13.96 -9.61 -1.78
CA GLU A 156 14.40 -9.93 -3.14
C GLU A 156 13.35 -9.37 -4.11
N ILE A 157 13.26 -8.04 -4.17
CA ILE A 157 12.51 -7.39 -5.23
C ILE A 157 13.52 -7.12 -6.33
N ALA A 158 13.56 -8.01 -7.32
CA ALA A 158 14.32 -7.79 -8.55
C ALA A 158 13.93 -6.43 -9.12
N VAL A 159 14.84 -5.47 -8.99
CA VAL A 159 14.77 -4.24 -9.75
C VAL A 159 15.26 -4.68 -11.13
N GLU A 160 14.35 -4.91 -12.08
CA GLU A 160 14.78 -4.95 -13.47
C GLU A 160 15.40 -3.58 -13.76
N GLU A 161 16.73 -3.52 -13.74
CA GLU A 161 17.44 -2.34 -14.23
C GLU A 161 16.99 -2.12 -15.68
N PRO A 162 16.68 -0.87 -16.09
CA PRO A 162 16.37 -0.60 -17.47
C PRO A 162 17.58 -1.00 -18.32
N LEU A 163 17.36 -1.93 -19.26
CA LEU A 163 18.34 -2.33 -20.25
C LEU A 163 18.76 -1.09 -21.07
N ILE A 164 19.88 -0.47 -20.71
CA ILE A 164 20.51 0.55 -21.55
C ILE A 164 21.10 -0.19 -22.75
N ILE A 165 20.36 -0.21 -23.85
CA ILE A 165 20.90 -0.61 -25.15
C ILE A 165 21.77 0.56 -25.62
N GLU A 166 23.07 0.52 -25.31
CA GLU A 166 24.05 1.35 -26.01
C GLU A 166 24.11 0.88 -27.46
N THR A 167 23.35 1.53 -28.34
CA THR A 167 23.52 1.35 -29.78
C THR A 167 24.80 2.06 -30.19
N ASN A 168 25.93 1.36 -30.11
CA ASN A 168 27.12 1.69 -30.89
C ASN A 168 26.80 1.42 -32.37
N VAL A 169 26.09 2.35 -33.01
CA VAL A 169 26.05 2.43 -34.47
C VAL A 169 27.28 3.24 -34.89
N PRO A 170 28.25 2.65 -35.61
CA PRO A 170 29.31 3.42 -36.21
C PRO A 170 28.70 4.40 -37.21
N ILE A 171 28.93 5.70 -37.00
CA ILE A 171 28.67 6.73 -38.00
C ILE A 171 29.76 6.56 -39.06
N ASP A 172 29.53 5.67 -40.02
CA ASP A 172 30.20 5.68 -41.32
C ASP A 172 29.37 4.89 -42.34
N SER A 173 28.47 5.61 -43.00
CA SER A 173 28.09 5.39 -44.41
C SER A 173 27.09 6.47 -44.82
N ILE A 174 27.56 7.72 -44.88
CA ILE A 174 27.04 8.64 -45.88
C ILE A 174 27.54 8.09 -47.22
N VAL A 175 26.64 7.47 -47.98
CA VAL A 175 26.88 7.24 -49.40
C VAL A 175 25.91 8.13 -50.16
N ASP A 176 26.53 9.14 -50.76
CA ASP A 176 26.02 10.06 -51.76
C ASP A 176 25.36 9.31 -52.91
N VAL A 177 24.17 9.75 -53.32
CA VAL A 177 23.54 9.37 -54.58
C VAL A 177 23.09 10.66 -55.25
N GLY A 178 23.87 11.06 -56.25
CA GLY A 178 23.48 12.05 -57.26
C GLY A 178 22.52 11.49 -58.29
#